data_AF-A0A520U2X8-F1
#
_entry.id   AF-A0A520U2X8-F1
#
_cell.length_a   1.000
_cell.length_b   1.000
_cell.length_c   1.000
_cell.angle_alpha   90.00
_cell.angle_beta   90.00
_cell.angle_gamma   90.00
#
_symmetry.space_group_name_H-M   'P 1'
#
loop_
_entity.id
_entity.type
_entity.pdbx_description
1 polymer ?
#
loop_
_entity_poly.entity_id
_entity_poly.type
_entity_poly.pdbx_seq_one_letter_code
_entity_poly.pdbx_strand_id
1 'polypeptide(L)'
;MKILDKYILKSYLTRFIGVFAICFLIFIIQTFWLYIDELAGKGLDIFTIGKFFIYFSPKLVPLVLPLSILLASLTTYGTLSENYEFIAMKSNGISIVRSMVALLIFHVCLGIGSFYFSDNVVTYGELKSYNLRKNLAKLKPTLSIREGIFNDIGNLNIKVARKYGDNDQYLEDIILHSISDDEINRLVIKAEKGEVRNENDSYLQLILRNGNRYEELIASTTAEKQKYPHSRASFEEYILNIDISEFNNINLDEENYRSTYKMQRVDQLKTNSDTLYDKFKEDKIIFGKTFIAGHTLKKLSNLNANQIQLDENEIKKSFLGLLDNPEMYEIDGVLSMANEEVDMYLRQLSNKKKVFFLQEKLINLHKLTINERYSLVFACIFLFLIGASLGAIIRKGGLGLPLVLSIVIFLTYHYIGVFGKNAAEDSSISPFLGSWISTFVIAPFAIYLTKIVSADRGFSFTLYDKTIQLINKLKLKK
;
A
#
# COMPACT_ATOMS: atom_id res chain seq x y z
N MET A 1 -30.21 32.01 -12.52
CA MET A 1 -29.20 32.35 -11.48
C MET A 1 -29.17 33.84 -11.30
N LYS A 2 -29.15 34.35 -10.06
CA LYS A 2 -29.03 35.81 -9.82
C LYS A 2 -27.61 36.27 -10.19
N ILE A 3 -27.42 37.56 -10.47
CA ILE A 3 -26.12 38.13 -10.88
C ILE A 3 -25.02 37.81 -9.85
N LEU A 4 -25.35 37.92 -8.56
CA LEU A 4 -24.46 37.58 -7.44
C LEU A 4 -24.00 36.11 -7.46
N ASP A 5 -24.91 35.17 -7.73
CA ASP A 5 -24.60 33.74 -7.80
C ASP A 5 -23.58 33.45 -8.91
N LYS A 6 -23.75 34.10 -10.08
CA LYS A 6 -22.84 33.96 -11.22
C LYS A 6 -21.47 34.58 -10.92
N TYR A 7 -21.45 35.72 -10.25
CA TYR A 7 -20.22 36.39 -9.83
C TYR A 7 -19.40 35.51 -8.87
N ILE A 8 -20.02 35.01 -7.80
CA ILE A 8 -19.35 34.16 -6.81
C ILE A 8 -18.92 32.84 -7.43
N LEU A 9 -19.77 32.21 -8.25
CA LEU A 9 -19.41 30.96 -8.94
C LEU A 9 -18.21 31.15 -9.86
N LYS A 10 -18.16 32.23 -10.66
CA LYS A 10 -17.02 32.53 -11.54
C LYS A 10 -15.74 32.78 -10.74
N SER A 11 -15.86 33.56 -9.66
CA SER A 11 -14.77 33.88 -8.73
C SER A 11 -14.20 32.62 -8.08
N TYR A 12 -15.08 31.72 -7.62
CA TYR A 12 -14.71 30.43 -7.05
C TYR A 12 -14.06 29.51 -8.08
N LEU A 13 -14.69 29.30 -9.24
CA LEU A 13 -14.23 28.34 -10.23
C LEU A 13 -12.84 28.69 -10.76
N THR A 14 -12.55 29.99 -10.93
CA THR A 14 -11.22 30.47 -11.34
C THR A 14 -10.16 30.08 -10.31
N ARG A 15 -10.44 30.28 -9.01
CA ARG A 15 -9.53 29.87 -7.93
C ARG A 15 -9.44 28.36 -7.78
N PHE A 16 -10.55 27.65 -7.88
CA PHE A 16 -10.62 26.19 -7.78
C PHE A 16 -9.77 25.51 -8.85
N ILE A 17 -9.88 25.91 -10.12
CA ILE A 17 -9.09 25.33 -11.21
C ILE A 17 -7.59 25.61 -10.99
N GLY A 18 -7.22 26.84 -10.60
CA GLY A 18 -5.83 27.19 -10.34
C GLY A 18 -5.23 26.40 -9.18
N VAL A 19 -5.93 26.34 -8.05
CA VAL A 19 -5.51 25.55 -6.89
C VAL A 19 -5.45 24.07 -7.22
N PHE A 20 -6.47 23.52 -7.87
CA PHE A 20 -6.51 22.11 -8.27
C PHE A 20 -5.33 21.77 -9.18
N ALA A 21 -5.03 22.59 -10.20
CA ALA A 21 -3.92 22.36 -11.09
C ALA A 21 -2.56 22.37 -10.36
N ILE A 22 -2.34 23.34 -9.45
CA ILE A 22 -1.11 23.42 -8.66
C ILE A 22 -0.97 22.21 -7.74
N CYS A 23 -2.01 21.88 -6.97
CA CYS A 23 -1.98 20.71 -6.09
C CYS A 23 -1.80 19.42 -6.90
N PHE A 24 -2.50 19.26 -8.02
CA PHE A 24 -2.37 18.08 -8.88
C PHE A 24 -0.95 17.91 -9.42
N LEU A 25 -0.31 19.01 -9.84
CA LEU A 25 1.09 19.00 -10.27
C LEU A 25 2.04 18.56 -9.13
N ILE A 26 1.84 19.08 -7.91
CA ILE A 26 2.63 18.69 -6.74
C ILE A 26 2.51 17.17 -6.50
N PHE A 27 1.29 16.62 -6.56
CA PHE A 27 1.07 15.18 -6.38
C PHE A 27 1.66 14.33 -7.51
N ILE A 28 1.68 14.84 -8.75
CA ILE A 28 2.37 14.17 -9.87
C ILE A 28 3.88 14.13 -9.62
N ILE A 29 4.49 15.24 -9.22
CA ILE A 29 5.93 15.30 -8.92
C ILE A 29 6.28 14.37 -7.74
N GLN A 30 5.45 14.36 -6.70
CA GLN A 30 5.59 13.42 -5.57
C GLN A 30 5.51 11.96 -6.06
N THR A 31 4.59 11.66 -6.97
CA THR A 31 4.43 10.32 -7.55
C THR A 31 5.66 9.94 -8.37
N PHE A 32 6.24 10.88 -9.12
CA PHE A 32 7.48 10.65 -9.85
C PHE A 32 8.61 10.22 -8.92
N TRP A 33 8.81 10.96 -7.83
CA TRP A 33 9.80 10.62 -6.81
C TRP A 33 9.54 9.25 -6.16
N LEU A 34 8.28 8.92 -5.90
CA LEU A 34 7.91 7.64 -5.27
C LEU A 34 8.25 6.43 -6.16
N TYR A 35 8.22 6.59 -7.48
CA TYR A 35 8.40 5.49 -8.44
C TYR A 35 9.66 5.61 -9.29
N ILE A 36 10.57 6.53 -8.98
CA ILE A 36 11.79 6.72 -9.77
C ILE A 36 12.64 5.45 -9.80
N ASP A 37 12.79 4.74 -8.68
CA ASP A 37 13.58 3.50 -8.59
C ASP A 37 12.97 2.36 -9.43
N GLU A 38 11.64 2.37 -9.62
CA GLU A 38 10.96 1.36 -10.43
C GLU A 38 11.05 1.66 -11.94
N LEU A 39 11.39 2.89 -12.32
CA LEU A 39 11.41 3.36 -13.71
C LEU A 39 12.83 3.61 -14.23
N ALA A 40 13.76 4.04 -13.37
CA ALA A 40 15.12 4.38 -13.71
C ALA A 40 15.96 3.12 -14.05
N GLY A 41 16.89 3.26 -14.99
CA GLY A 41 17.85 2.20 -15.32
C GLY A 41 17.29 1.00 -16.10
N LYS A 42 16.05 1.08 -16.61
CA LYS A 42 15.38 -0.02 -17.34
C LYS A 42 15.26 0.19 -18.85
N GLY A 43 15.98 1.18 -19.40
CA GLY A 43 15.91 1.50 -20.83
C GLY A 43 14.51 1.90 -21.32
N LEU A 44 13.65 2.43 -20.44
CA LEU A 44 12.28 2.78 -20.79
C LEU A 44 12.24 3.99 -21.71
N ASP A 45 11.47 3.87 -22.79
CA ASP A 45 11.11 5.02 -23.60
C ASP A 45 10.35 6.06 -22.76
N ILE A 46 10.62 7.34 -23.02
CA ILE A 46 9.98 8.48 -22.33
C ILE A 46 8.46 8.43 -22.50
N PHE A 47 7.97 7.91 -23.62
CA PHE A 47 6.54 7.72 -23.87
C PHE A 47 5.92 6.72 -22.89
N THR A 48 6.60 5.60 -22.60
CA THR A 48 6.15 4.58 -21.64
C THR A 48 6.05 5.16 -20.22
N ILE A 49 7.04 5.97 -19.84
CA ILE A 49 7.04 6.69 -18.57
C ILE A 49 5.84 7.65 -18.52
N GLY A 50 5.63 8.46 -19.56
CA GLY A 50 4.46 9.34 -19.67
C GLY A 50 3.12 8.60 -19.58
N LYS A 51 3.01 7.46 -20.28
CA LYS A 51 1.83 6.57 -20.26
C LYS A 51 1.53 6.07 -18.85
N PHE A 52 2.54 5.70 -18.08
CA PHE A 52 2.39 5.31 -16.68
C PHE A 52 1.81 6.44 -15.83
N PHE A 53 2.35 7.66 -15.92
CA PHE A 53 1.83 8.79 -15.16
C PHE A 53 0.40 9.17 -15.58
N ILE A 54 0.08 9.10 -16.87
CA ILE A 54 -1.29 9.33 -17.36
C ILE A 54 -2.25 8.33 -16.76
N TYR A 55 -1.91 7.04 -16.71
CA TYR A 55 -2.77 6.01 -16.10
C TYR A 55 -2.84 6.10 -14.58
N PHE A 56 -1.79 6.58 -13.91
CA PHE A 56 -1.79 6.78 -12.47
C PHE A 56 -2.59 8.04 -12.04
N SER A 57 -2.60 9.06 -12.90
CA SER A 57 -3.17 10.38 -12.60
C SER A 57 -4.63 10.39 -12.12
N PRO A 58 -5.56 9.54 -12.60
CA PRO A 58 -6.94 9.53 -12.12
C PRO A 58 -7.01 9.25 -10.62
N LYS A 59 -6.16 8.36 -10.11
CA LYS A 59 -6.09 7.99 -8.68
C LYS A 59 -5.74 9.18 -7.78
N LEU A 60 -5.04 10.18 -8.31
CA LEU A 60 -4.68 11.39 -7.56
C LEU A 60 -5.87 12.34 -7.40
N VAL A 61 -6.87 12.30 -8.30
CA VAL A 61 -8.00 13.24 -8.28
C VAL A 61 -8.78 13.18 -6.96
N PRO A 62 -9.24 12.00 -6.45
CA PRO A 62 -9.94 11.92 -5.17
C PRO A 62 -9.11 12.40 -3.96
N LEU A 63 -7.77 12.40 -4.07
CA LEU A 63 -6.86 12.83 -3.01
C LEU A 63 -6.67 14.36 -3.03
N VAL A 64 -6.57 14.94 -4.22
CA VAL A 64 -6.33 16.38 -4.44
C VAL A 64 -7.61 17.21 -4.29
N LEU A 65 -8.76 16.64 -4.63
CA LEU A 65 -10.03 17.34 -4.71
C LEU A 65 -10.51 17.90 -3.35
N PRO A 66 -10.47 17.17 -2.21
CA PRO A 66 -10.84 17.70 -0.90
C PRO A 66 -9.99 18.90 -0.46
N LEU A 67 -8.67 18.85 -0.67
CA LEU A 67 -7.75 19.95 -0.38
C LEU A 67 -8.06 21.18 -1.25
N SER A 68 -8.29 20.94 -2.54
CA SER A 68 -8.55 22.01 -3.51
C SER A 68 -9.86 22.73 -3.23
N ILE A 69 -10.93 21.99 -2.88
CA ILE A 69 -12.21 22.56 -2.47
C ILE A 69 -12.03 23.46 -1.26
N LEU A 70 -11.35 22.95 -0.22
CA LEU A 70 -11.18 23.68 1.02
C LEU A 70 -10.43 25.00 0.80
N LEU A 71 -9.28 24.94 0.12
CA LEU A 71 -8.44 26.09 -0.14
C LEU A 71 -9.09 27.10 -1.09
N ALA A 72 -9.74 26.64 -2.17
CA ALA A 72 -10.46 27.51 -3.09
C ALA A 72 -11.66 28.19 -2.40
N SER A 73 -12.36 27.49 -1.52
CA SER A 73 -13.49 28.05 -0.77
C SER A 73 -13.01 29.10 0.21
N LEU A 74 -11.97 28.79 0.97
CA LEU A 74 -11.40 29.68 1.96
C LEU A 74 -10.84 30.96 1.32
N THR A 75 -10.11 30.84 0.21
CA THR A 75 -9.57 32.00 -0.51
C THR A 75 -10.67 32.83 -1.18
N THR A 76 -11.69 32.20 -1.78
CA THR A 76 -12.80 32.93 -2.40
C THR A 76 -13.58 33.73 -1.36
N TYR A 77 -14.02 33.08 -0.28
CA TYR A 77 -14.78 33.75 0.78
C TYR A 77 -13.90 34.72 1.59
N GLY A 78 -12.61 34.41 1.76
CA GLY A 78 -11.63 35.31 2.34
C GLY A 78 -11.53 36.62 1.56
N THR A 79 -11.33 36.57 0.25
CA THR A 79 -11.26 37.77 -0.60
C THR A 79 -12.57 38.58 -0.58
N LEU A 80 -13.73 37.93 -0.61
CA LEU A 80 -15.03 38.61 -0.50
C LEU A 80 -15.18 39.33 0.86
N SER A 81 -14.59 38.77 1.91
CA SER A 81 -14.57 39.36 3.25
C SER A 81 -13.59 40.53 3.35
N GLU A 82 -12.38 40.38 2.79
CA GLU A 82 -11.32 41.40 2.74
C GLU A 82 -11.75 42.64 1.93
N ASN A 83 -12.45 42.43 0.80
CA ASN A 83 -12.97 43.50 -0.06
C ASN A 83 -14.26 44.15 0.48
N TYR A 84 -14.71 43.81 1.70
CA TYR A 84 -15.94 44.29 2.30
C TYR A 84 -17.24 43.99 1.51
N GLU A 85 -17.20 43.06 0.55
CA GLU A 85 -18.36 42.70 -0.27
C GLU A 85 -19.46 42.06 0.59
N PHE A 86 -19.11 41.27 1.60
CA PHE A 86 -20.10 40.75 2.55
C PHE A 86 -20.77 41.83 3.40
N ILE A 87 -20.09 42.93 3.70
CA ILE A 87 -20.70 44.06 4.42
C ILE A 87 -21.73 44.74 3.51
N ALA A 88 -21.36 45.01 2.25
CA ALA A 88 -22.26 45.59 1.26
C ALA A 88 -23.50 44.71 1.02
N MET A 89 -23.33 43.38 0.95
CA MET A 89 -24.44 42.43 0.83
C MET A 89 -25.39 42.50 2.02
N LYS A 90 -24.86 42.55 3.24
CA LYS A 90 -25.67 42.65 4.47
C LYS A 90 -26.44 43.96 4.56
N SER A 91 -25.83 45.07 4.16
CA SER A 91 -26.51 46.37 4.11
C SER A 91 -27.73 46.37 3.16
N ASN A 92 -27.77 45.44 2.19
CA ASN A 92 -28.90 45.23 1.29
C ASN A 92 -29.83 44.08 1.75
N GLY A 93 -29.71 43.63 3.00
CA GLY A 93 -30.53 42.55 3.57
C GLY A 93 -30.20 41.14 3.06
N ILE A 94 -29.07 40.94 2.37
CA ILE A 94 -28.66 39.62 1.88
C ILE A 94 -27.74 38.96 2.90
N SER A 95 -28.15 37.78 3.40
CA SER A 95 -27.32 37.01 4.33
C SER A 95 -26.08 36.41 3.65
N ILE A 96 -24.98 36.23 4.41
CA ILE A 96 -23.77 35.58 3.89
C ILE A 96 -24.06 34.14 3.48
N VAL A 97 -24.88 33.41 4.25
CA VAL A 97 -25.25 32.02 3.94
C VAL A 97 -25.98 31.92 2.60
N ARG A 98 -26.75 32.94 2.20
CA ARG A 98 -27.39 32.97 0.88
C ARG A 98 -26.37 32.90 -0.26
N SER A 99 -25.21 33.49 -0.08
CA SER A 99 -24.10 33.48 -1.05
C SER A 99 -23.50 32.09 -1.25
N MET A 100 -23.61 31.20 -0.24
CA MET A 100 -23.11 29.83 -0.28
C MET A 100 -23.99 28.87 -1.07
N VAL A 101 -25.27 29.18 -1.27
CA VAL A 101 -26.25 28.25 -1.85
C VAL A 101 -25.86 27.83 -3.27
N ALA A 102 -25.43 28.78 -4.12
CA ALA A 102 -25.03 28.46 -5.50
C ALA A 102 -23.82 27.52 -5.54
N LEU A 103 -22.84 27.75 -4.67
CA LEU A 103 -21.67 26.89 -4.55
C LEU A 103 -21.98 25.56 -3.86
N LEU A 104 -22.94 25.52 -2.94
CA LEU A 104 -23.39 24.26 -2.32
C LEU A 104 -23.99 23.32 -3.38
N ILE A 105 -24.85 23.84 -4.26
CA ILE A 105 -25.41 23.08 -5.38
C ILE A 105 -24.29 22.57 -6.30
N PHE A 106 -23.31 23.43 -6.61
CA PHE A 106 -22.12 23.02 -7.38
C PHE A 106 -21.37 21.87 -6.69
N HIS A 107 -21.14 21.92 -5.38
CA HIS A 107 -20.42 20.87 -4.65
C HIS A 107 -21.21 19.57 -4.50
N VAL A 108 -22.53 19.62 -4.45
CA VAL A 108 -23.38 18.42 -4.54
C VAL A 108 -23.18 17.75 -5.91
N CYS A 109 -23.24 18.52 -7.00
CA CYS A 109 -22.97 18.00 -8.35
C CYS A 109 -21.52 17.50 -8.49
N LEU A 110 -20.55 18.22 -7.94
CA LEU A 110 -19.14 17.84 -7.96
C LEU A 110 -18.89 16.55 -7.17
N GLY A 111 -19.54 16.37 -6.03
CA GLY A 111 -19.47 15.14 -5.23
C GLY A 111 -20.01 13.94 -6.01
N ILE A 112 -21.19 14.06 -6.61
CA ILE A 112 -21.77 13.01 -7.47
C ILE A 112 -20.84 12.72 -8.67
N GLY A 113 -20.33 13.76 -9.33
CA GLY A 113 -19.36 13.63 -10.42
C GLY A 113 -18.08 12.91 -9.98
N SER A 114 -17.57 13.24 -8.79
CA SER A 114 -16.39 12.60 -8.19
C SER A 114 -16.64 11.12 -7.87
N PHE A 115 -17.85 10.75 -7.46
CA PHE A 115 -18.22 9.35 -7.28
C PHE A 115 -18.15 8.58 -8.60
N TYR A 116 -18.79 9.08 -9.67
CA TYR A 116 -18.75 8.43 -10.98
C TYR A 116 -17.34 8.40 -11.58
N PHE A 117 -16.55 9.47 -11.37
CA PHE A 117 -15.16 9.51 -11.77
C PHE A 117 -14.33 8.47 -11.02
N SER A 118 -14.53 8.34 -9.71
CA SER A 118 -13.86 7.33 -8.89
C SER A 118 -14.29 5.91 -9.23
N ASP A 119 -15.55 5.72 -9.65
CA ASP A 119 -16.05 4.39 -9.96
C ASP A 119 -15.58 3.88 -11.33
N ASN A 120 -15.49 4.76 -12.33
CA ASN A 120 -15.14 4.37 -13.70
C ASN A 120 -13.69 4.72 -14.05
N VAL A 121 -13.32 5.99 -13.94
CA VAL A 121 -12.03 6.50 -14.47
C VAL A 121 -10.87 6.09 -13.56
N VAL A 122 -11.04 6.21 -12.24
CA VAL A 122 -10.01 5.79 -11.27
C VAL A 122 -9.80 4.28 -11.33
N THR A 123 -10.89 3.51 -11.36
CA THR A 123 -10.86 2.05 -11.50
C THR A 123 -10.12 1.61 -12.76
N TYR A 124 -10.41 2.24 -13.90
CA TYR A 124 -9.73 1.97 -15.17
C TYR A 124 -8.24 2.36 -15.12
N GLY A 125 -7.93 3.54 -14.57
CA GLY A 125 -6.56 4.01 -14.39
C GLY A 125 -5.74 3.09 -13.49
N GLU A 126 -6.33 2.62 -12.38
CA GLU A 126 -5.67 1.67 -11.47
C GLU A 126 -5.39 0.33 -12.15
N LEU A 127 -6.33 -0.21 -12.95
CA LEU A 127 -6.12 -1.43 -13.73
C LEU A 127 -4.91 -1.29 -14.66
N LYS A 128 -4.89 -0.24 -15.48
CA LYS A 128 -3.83 0.00 -16.45
C LYS A 128 -2.48 0.31 -15.79
N SER A 129 -2.46 1.22 -14.81
CA SER A 129 -1.22 1.61 -14.13
C SER A 129 -0.62 0.48 -13.31
N TYR A 130 -1.42 -0.35 -12.65
CA TYR A 130 -0.91 -1.49 -11.89
C TYR A 130 -0.33 -2.57 -12.79
N ASN A 131 -1.01 -2.94 -13.88
CA ASN A 131 -0.48 -3.93 -14.82
C ASN A 131 0.78 -3.43 -15.49
N LEU A 132 0.78 -2.18 -15.98
CA LEU A 132 1.97 -1.56 -16.56
C LEU A 132 3.13 -1.57 -15.57
N ARG A 133 2.90 -1.13 -14.32
CA ARG A 133 3.93 -1.18 -13.26
C ARG A 133 4.46 -2.60 -13.03
N LYS A 134 3.59 -3.61 -12.99
CA LYS A 134 4.00 -5.01 -12.80
C LYS A 134 4.81 -5.53 -13.99
N ASN A 135 4.45 -5.16 -15.21
CA ASN A 135 5.20 -5.52 -16.41
C ASN A 135 6.55 -4.80 -16.44
N LEU A 136 6.59 -3.51 -16.08
CA LEU A 136 7.83 -2.74 -15.91
C LEU A 136 8.73 -3.28 -14.79
N ALA A 137 8.15 -3.86 -13.73
CA ALA A 137 8.93 -4.50 -12.66
C ALA A 137 9.62 -5.79 -13.12
N LYS A 138 9.10 -6.46 -14.15
CA LYS A 138 9.71 -7.67 -14.73
C LYS A 138 10.85 -7.33 -15.69
N LEU A 139 10.85 -6.13 -16.28
CA LEU A 139 12.00 -5.64 -17.04
C LEU A 139 13.19 -5.55 -16.09
N LYS A 140 14.20 -6.40 -16.31
CA LYS A 140 15.47 -6.28 -15.60
C LYS A 140 16.09 -4.92 -15.95
N PRO A 141 16.71 -4.21 -14.99
CA PRO A 141 17.51 -3.04 -15.32
C PRO A 141 18.45 -3.40 -16.46
N THR A 142 18.52 -2.56 -17.50
CA THR A 142 19.54 -2.67 -18.53
C THR A 142 20.85 -2.87 -17.80
N LEU A 143 21.52 -4.02 -18.01
CA LEU A 143 22.61 -4.54 -17.17
C LEU A 143 23.61 -3.44 -16.78
N SER A 144 23.36 -2.77 -15.67
CA SER A 144 24.35 -1.95 -15.01
C SER A 144 25.02 -2.90 -14.04
N ILE A 145 25.92 -3.74 -14.57
CA ILE A 145 26.80 -4.56 -13.73
C ILE A 145 27.50 -3.57 -12.80
N ARG A 146 27.17 -3.60 -11.51
CA ARG A 146 27.77 -2.70 -10.51
C ARG A 146 29.13 -3.26 -10.11
N GLU A 147 30.14 -2.40 -10.09
CA GLU A 147 31.51 -2.76 -9.74
C GLU A 147 31.59 -3.26 -8.29
N GLY A 148 32.46 -4.24 -8.05
CA GLY A 148 32.79 -4.74 -6.71
C GLY A 148 31.75 -5.63 -6.05
N ILE A 149 30.55 -5.76 -6.60
CA ILE A 149 29.47 -6.61 -6.08
C ILE A 149 29.04 -7.68 -7.09
N PHE A 150 28.43 -8.74 -6.59
CA PHE A 150 27.80 -9.79 -7.39
C PHE A 150 26.45 -9.28 -7.95
N ASN A 151 26.23 -9.47 -9.25
CA ASN A 151 25.04 -9.07 -9.99
C ASN A 151 24.42 -10.29 -10.69
N ASP A 152 23.12 -10.51 -10.51
CA ASP A 152 22.42 -11.65 -11.10
C ASP A 152 21.96 -11.37 -12.54
N ILE A 153 22.36 -12.22 -13.49
CA ILE A 153 22.04 -12.15 -14.92
C ILE A 153 21.52 -13.53 -15.37
N GLY A 154 20.22 -13.64 -15.68
CA GLY A 154 19.61 -14.95 -15.94
C GLY A 154 19.86 -15.93 -14.78
N ASN A 155 20.47 -17.08 -15.08
CA ASN A 155 20.90 -18.10 -14.11
C ASN A 155 22.40 -17.97 -13.72
N LEU A 156 23.01 -16.83 -14.03
CA LEU A 156 24.42 -16.54 -13.77
C LEU A 156 24.54 -15.42 -12.74
N ASN A 157 25.58 -15.46 -11.92
CA ASN A 157 25.95 -14.38 -11.04
C ASN A 157 27.35 -13.87 -11.40
N ILE A 158 27.46 -12.60 -11.78
CA ILE A 158 28.71 -11.97 -12.21
C ILE A 158 29.21 -10.97 -11.18
N LYS A 159 30.50 -11.04 -10.87
CA LYS A 159 31.23 -9.98 -10.18
C LYS A 159 32.33 -9.46 -11.09
N VAL A 160 32.41 -8.14 -11.18
CA VAL A 160 33.44 -7.42 -11.95
C VAL A 160 34.12 -6.44 -11.01
N ALA A 161 35.45 -6.40 -11.02
CA ALA A 161 36.20 -5.47 -10.16
C ALA A 161 36.12 -4.04 -10.70
N ARG A 162 36.29 -3.87 -12.01
CA ARG A 162 36.31 -2.57 -12.68
C ARG A 162 35.74 -2.64 -14.09
N LYS A 163 35.07 -1.57 -14.52
CA LYS A 163 34.59 -1.37 -15.88
C LYS A 163 35.23 -0.14 -16.50
N TYR A 164 35.36 -0.15 -17.82
CA TYR A 164 35.90 0.99 -18.57
C TYR A 164 35.47 0.96 -20.04
N GLY A 165 35.67 2.09 -20.73
CA GLY A 165 35.27 2.31 -22.14
C GLY A 165 34.08 3.27 -22.25
N ASP A 166 33.80 3.73 -23.47
CA ASP A 166 32.80 4.78 -23.73
C ASP A 166 31.37 4.41 -23.28
N ASN A 167 31.07 3.10 -23.20
CA ASN A 167 29.79 2.53 -22.76
C ASN A 167 29.95 1.46 -21.66
N ASP A 168 31.01 1.51 -20.84
CA ASP A 168 31.32 0.48 -19.82
C ASP A 168 31.44 -0.96 -20.38
N GLN A 169 31.78 -1.10 -21.65
CA GLN A 169 31.75 -2.38 -22.37
C GLN A 169 32.89 -3.33 -21.99
N TYR A 170 33.99 -2.82 -21.45
CA TYR A 170 35.13 -3.62 -21.03
C TYR A 170 35.12 -3.85 -19.52
N LEU A 171 35.41 -5.08 -19.12
CA LEU A 171 35.33 -5.58 -17.75
C LEU A 171 36.70 -6.14 -17.35
N GLU A 172 37.15 -5.86 -16.12
CA GLU A 172 38.37 -6.42 -15.52
C GLU A 172 38.04 -7.29 -14.30
N ASP A 173 38.81 -8.37 -14.13
CA ASP A 173 38.71 -9.33 -13.03
C ASP A 173 37.27 -9.84 -12.82
N ILE A 174 36.88 -10.74 -13.71
CA ILE A 174 35.53 -11.25 -13.81
C ILE A 174 35.44 -12.59 -13.11
N ILE A 175 34.44 -12.73 -12.24
CA ILE A 175 34.06 -13.98 -11.62
C ILE A 175 32.61 -14.25 -11.96
N LEU A 176 32.35 -15.38 -12.60
CA LEU A 176 31.03 -15.85 -12.98
C LEU A 176 30.71 -17.15 -12.26
N HIS A 177 29.54 -17.21 -11.65
CA HIS A 177 28.97 -18.43 -11.10
C HIS A 177 27.74 -18.80 -11.92
N SER A 178 27.62 -20.05 -12.36
CA SER A 178 26.38 -20.55 -12.94
C SER A 178 25.63 -21.36 -11.91
N ILE A 179 24.41 -20.91 -11.60
CA ILE A 179 23.50 -21.62 -10.72
C ILE A 179 22.73 -22.61 -11.62
N SER A 180 22.82 -23.91 -11.31
CA SER A 180 22.03 -24.92 -12.00
C SER A 180 20.60 -24.95 -11.43
N ASP A 181 19.66 -25.66 -12.07
CA ASP A 181 18.24 -25.67 -11.70
C ASP A 181 17.98 -26.23 -10.28
N ASP A 182 18.97 -26.91 -9.68
CA ASP A 182 18.96 -27.41 -8.31
C ASP A 182 19.51 -26.40 -7.27
N GLU A 183 19.73 -25.15 -7.67
CA GLU A 183 20.34 -24.06 -6.89
C GLU A 183 21.79 -24.33 -6.43
N ILE A 184 22.45 -25.38 -6.95
CA ILE A 184 23.84 -25.69 -6.62
C ILE A 184 24.77 -25.01 -7.63
N ASN A 185 25.74 -24.26 -7.12
CA ASN A 185 26.78 -23.63 -7.94
C ASN A 185 27.84 -24.65 -8.33
N ARG A 186 27.73 -25.19 -9.55
CA ARG A 186 28.63 -26.24 -10.07
C ARG A 186 29.66 -25.71 -11.06
N LEU A 187 29.53 -24.46 -11.50
CA LEU A 187 30.38 -23.88 -12.55
C LEU A 187 30.85 -22.48 -12.16
N VAL A 188 32.18 -22.33 -12.06
CA VAL A 188 32.83 -21.05 -11.78
C VAL A 188 33.78 -20.71 -12.94
N ILE A 189 33.62 -19.53 -13.52
CA ILE A 189 34.51 -19.02 -14.55
C ILE A 189 35.23 -17.79 -13.99
N LYS A 190 36.56 -17.76 -14.09
CA LYS A 190 37.38 -16.60 -13.75
C LYS A 190 38.12 -16.14 -14.99
N ALA A 191 38.03 -14.86 -15.32
CA ALA A 191 38.71 -14.28 -16.47
C ALA A 191 39.33 -12.93 -16.11
N GLU A 192 40.48 -12.61 -16.70
CA GLU A 192 41.19 -11.34 -16.46
C GLU A 192 40.47 -10.17 -17.15
N LYS A 193 40.02 -10.39 -18.38
CA LYS A 193 39.35 -9.37 -19.20
C LYS A 193 38.05 -9.91 -19.77
N GLY A 194 37.11 -9.01 -20.00
CA GLY A 194 35.89 -9.32 -20.73
C GLY A 194 35.34 -8.14 -21.50
N GLU A 195 34.55 -8.44 -22.51
CA GLU A 195 33.86 -7.48 -23.34
C GLU A 195 32.38 -7.89 -23.40
N VAL A 196 31.49 -6.94 -23.12
CA VAL A 196 30.05 -7.11 -23.30
C VAL A 196 29.68 -6.56 -24.67
N ARG A 197 29.19 -7.44 -25.54
CA ARG A 197 28.68 -7.08 -26.85
C ARG A 197 27.19 -7.39 -26.92
N ASN A 198 26.41 -6.43 -27.41
CA ASN A 198 25.03 -6.66 -27.76
C ASN A 198 25.00 -7.09 -29.24
N GLU A 199 24.84 -8.38 -29.51
CA GLU A 199 24.85 -8.91 -30.88
C GLU A 199 23.47 -8.78 -31.53
N ASN A 200 22.38 -8.96 -30.76
CA ASN A 200 20.97 -8.81 -31.16
C ASN A 200 20.08 -8.50 -29.93
N ASP A 201 18.85 -7.99 -30.12
CA ASP A 201 17.89 -7.70 -29.04
C ASP A 201 17.54 -8.91 -28.13
N SER A 202 17.90 -10.13 -28.55
CA SER A 202 17.62 -11.41 -27.88
C SER A 202 18.79 -12.01 -27.10
N TYR A 203 20.04 -11.67 -27.44
CA TYR A 203 21.22 -12.31 -26.83
C TYR A 203 22.28 -11.29 -26.45
N LEU A 204 22.71 -11.34 -25.19
CA LEU A 204 23.88 -10.61 -24.73
C LEU A 204 25.10 -11.53 -24.81
N GLN A 205 26.13 -11.10 -25.52
CA GLN A 205 27.36 -11.85 -25.68
C GLN A 205 28.41 -11.30 -24.72
N LEU A 206 28.88 -12.15 -23.81
CA LEU A 206 29.98 -11.87 -22.91
C LEU A 206 31.23 -12.60 -23.39
N ILE A 207 32.17 -11.86 -23.96
CA ILE A 207 33.44 -12.38 -24.48
C ILE A 207 34.48 -12.27 -23.37
N LEU A 208 34.86 -13.38 -22.78
CA LEU A 208 35.87 -13.45 -21.72
C LEU A 208 37.22 -13.82 -22.32
N ARG A 209 38.31 -13.20 -21.86
CA ARG A 209 39.67 -13.46 -22.34
C ARG A 209 40.57 -13.84 -21.17
N ASN A 210 41.49 -14.78 -21.44
CA ASN A 210 42.49 -15.31 -20.51
C ASN A 210 41.87 -15.75 -19.19
N GLY A 211 41.23 -16.91 -19.19
CA GLY A 211 40.49 -17.38 -18.03
C GLY A 211 40.56 -18.88 -17.77
N ASN A 212 39.97 -19.27 -16.65
CA ASN A 212 39.85 -20.64 -16.20
C ASN A 212 38.37 -20.95 -15.90
N ARG A 213 37.90 -22.07 -16.43
CA ARG A 213 36.59 -22.67 -16.15
C ARG A 213 36.77 -23.82 -15.18
N TYR A 214 36.11 -23.75 -14.04
CA TYR A 214 36.07 -24.77 -13.00
C TYR A 214 34.67 -25.37 -12.95
N GLU A 215 34.55 -26.68 -13.11
CA GLU A 215 33.27 -27.38 -13.12
C GLU A 215 33.30 -28.56 -12.16
N GLU A 216 32.31 -28.67 -11.28
CA GLU A 216 32.12 -29.80 -10.39
C GLU A 216 31.33 -30.90 -11.11
N LEU A 217 31.87 -32.11 -11.13
CA LEU A 217 31.29 -33.25 -11.84
C LEU A 217 30.29 -33.99 -10.95
N ILE A 218 29.16 -34.39 -11.54
CA ILE A 218 28.15 -35.17 -10.82
C ILE A 218 28.62 -36.63 -10.72
N ALA A 219 29.12 -37.02 -9.55
CA ALA A 219 29.49 -38.41 -9.29
C ALA A 219 28.25 -39.30 -9.07
N SER A 220 28.19 -40.42 -9.78
CA SER A 220 27.11 -41.41 -9.70
C SER A 220 27.14 -42.24 -8.41
N THR A 221 28.31 -42.38 -7.78
CA THR A 221 28.52 -43.26 -6.62
C THR A 221 28.84 -42.45 -5.35
N THR A 222 28.31 -42.87 -4.19
CA THR A 222 28.56 -42.21 -2.88
C THR A 222 30.05 -42.10 -2.53
N ALA A 223 30.87 -43.10 -2.91
CA ALA A 223 32.32 -43.09 -2.70
C ALA A 223 33.07 -42.08 -3.60
N GLU A 224 32.55 -41.80 -4.79
CA GLU A 224 33.14 -40.83 -5.72
C GLU A 224 32.75 -39.40 -5.38
N LYS A 225 31.55 -39.19 -4.81
CA LYS A 225 31.13 -37.87 -4.27
C LYS A 225 32.09 -37.34 -3.20
N GLN A 226 32.68 -38.22 -2.40
CA GLN A 226 33.66 -37.84 -1.37
C GLN A 226 35.00 -37.33 -1.94
N LYS A 227 35.26 -37.56 -3.24
CA LYS A 227 36.49 -37.11 -3.91
C LYS A 227 36.36 -35.73 -4.56
N TYR A 228 35.18 -35.10 -4.50
CA TYR A 228 34.90 -33.80 -5.12
C TYR A 228 35.47 -33.69 -6.55
N PRO A 229 35.06 -34.60 -7.46
CA PRO A 229 35.61 -34.63 -8.80
C PRO A 229 35.30 -33.31 -9.49
N HIS A 230 36.36 -32.64 -9.96
CA HIS A 230 36.25 -31.36 -10.66
C HIS A 230 37.06 -31.39 -11.95
N SER A 231 36.62 -30.59 -12.91
CA SER A 231 37.32 -30.33 -14.16
C SER A 231 37.79 -28.88 -14.17
N ARG A 232 39.02 -28.66 -14.65
CA ARG A 232 39.56 -27.33 -14.91
C ARG A 232 39.97 -27.23 -16.37
N ALA A 233 39.42 -26.25 -17.07
CA ALA A 233 39.81 -25.91 -18.43
C ALA A 233 40.33 -24.46 -18.48
N SER A 234 41.49 -24.26 -19.10
CA SER A 234 42.01 -22.91 -19.38
C SER A 234 41.58 -22.49 -20.79
N PHE A 235 41.25 -21.22 -20.99
CA PHE A 235 40.84 -20.69 -22.29
C PHE A 235 41.48 -19.34 -22.57
N GLU A 236 41.83 -19.10 -23.84
CA GLU A 236 42.27 -17.79 -24.32
C GLU A 236 41.07 -16.87 -24.58
N GLU A 237 40.02 -17.41 -25.19
CA GLU A 237 38.76 -16.71 -25.45
C GLU A 237 37.57 -17.64 -25.14
N TYR A 238 36.59 -17.14 -24.40
CA TYR A 238 35.37 -17.87 -24.05
C TYR A 238 34.17 -16.95 -24.25
N ILE A 239 33.28 -17.35 -25.14
CA ILE A 239 32.10 -16.58 -25.51
C ILE A 239 30.89 -17.19 -24.80
N LEU A 240 30.24 -16.40 -23.95
CA LEU A 240 29.02 -16.76 -23.25
C LEU A 240 27.84 -15.97 -23.82
N ASN A 241 26.89 -16.67 -24.41
CA ASN A 241 25.66 -16.06 -24.90
C ASN A 241 24.58 -16.21 -23.83
N ILE A 242 24.10 -15.09 -23.31
CA ILE A 242 23.04 -15.02 -22.32
C ILE A 242 21.76 -14.68 -23.06
N ASP A 243 20.80 -15.61 -23.03
CA ASP A 243 19.45 -15.35 -23.55
C ASP A 243 18.76 -14.31 -22.65
N ILE A 244 18.43 -13.17 -23.26
CA ILE A 244 17.69 -12.08 -22.62
C ILE A 244 16.32 -11.88 -23.27
N SER A 245 15.92 -12.77 -24.17
CA SER A 245 14.66 -12.70 -24.92
C SER A 245 13.45 -12.69 -23.99
N GLU A 246 13.47 -13.49 -22.91
CA GLU A 246 12.40 -13.49 -21.90
C GLU A 246 12.27 -12.15 -21.15
N PHE A 247 13.36 -11.39 -21.03
CA PHE A 247 13.36 -10.09 -20.36
C PHE A 247 12.94 -8.95 -21.29
N ASN A 248 13.19 -9.06 -22.59
CA ASN A 248 12.89 -8.00 -23.57
C ASN A 248 11.52 -8.18 -24.27
N ASN A 249 10.98 -9.41 -24.37
CA ASN A 249 9.66 -9.67 -24.98
C ASN A 249 8.48 -9.48 -24.01
N ILE A 250 8.59 -8.57 -23.04
CA ILE A 250 7.49 -8.29 -22.12
C ILE A 250 6.52 -7.32 -22.79
N ASN A 251 5.33 -7.83 -23.12
CA ASN A 251 4.26 -6.97 -23.61
C ASN A 251 3.76 -6.06 -22.48
N LEU A 252 4.16 -4.79 -22.52
CA LEU A 252 3.81 -3.80 -21.51
C LEU A 252 2.31 -3.53 -21.42
N ASP A 253 1.56 -3.80 -22.49
CA ASP A 253 0.11 -3.58 -22.55
C ASP A 253 -0.72 -4.78 -22.03
N GLU A 254 -0.08 -5.88 -21.64
CA GLU A 254 -0.75 -7.08 -21.14
C GLU A 254 -1.38 -6.86 -19.75
N GLU A 255 -2.63 -7.32 -19.57
CA GLU A 255 -3.43 -7.11 -18.35
C GLU A 255 -3.67 -8.42 -17.57
N ASN A 256 -2.59 -9.00 -17.06
CA ASN A 256 -2.64 -10.25 -16.31
C ASN A 256 -3.34 -10.14 -14.95
N TYR A 257 -3.34 -8.95 -14.34
CA TYR A 257 -3.89 -8.71 -13.00
C TYR A 257 -5.18 -7.89 -13.08
N ARG A 258 -6.33 -8.54 -12.89
CA ARG A 258 -7.67 -7.90 -12.96
C ARG A 258 -8.49 -7.98 -11.67
N SER A 259 -8.03 -8.76 -10.70
CA SER A 259 -8.83 -9.17 -9.54
C SER A 259 -8.64 -8.30 -8.28
N THR A 260 -7.74 -7.31 -8.32
CA THR A 260 -7.49 -6.47 -7.13
C THR A 260 -8.67 -5.55 -6.86
N TYR A 261 -9.09 -5.42 -5.61
CA TYR A 261 -10.24 -4.59 -5.20
C TYR A 261 -10.18 -3.14 -5.71
N LYS A 262 -8.99 -2.53 -5.79
CA LYS A 262 -8.82 -1.15 -6.29
C LYS A 262 -9.19 -0.98 -7.77
N MET A 263 -9.21 -2.07 -8.54
CA MET A 263 -9.49 -2.11 -9.98
C MET A 263 -10.94 -2.46 -10.28
N GLN A 264 -11.80 -2.54 -9.26
CA GLN A 264 -13.19 -2.96 -9.42
C GLN A 264 -14.15 -1.78 -9.26
N ARG A 265 -15.22 -1.81 -10.05
CA ARG A 265 -16.37 -0.91 -9.89
C ARG A 265 -17.16 -1.28 -8.63
N VAL A 266 -17.98 -0.37 -8.12
CA VAL A 266 -18.79 -0.58 -6.90
C VAL A 266 -19.66 -1.83 -7.03
N ASP A 267 -20.29 -2.05 -8.18
CA ASP A 267 -21.12 -3.24 -8.40
C ASP A 267 -20.31 -4.55 -8.32
N GLN A 268 -19.11 -4.54 -8.93
CA GLN A 268 -18.20 -5.69 -8.89
C GLN A 268 -17.65 -5.91 -7.48
N LEU A 269 -17.26 -4.84 -6.79
CA LEU A 269 -16.81 -4.87 -5.40
C LEU A 269 -17.86 -5.48 -4.48
N LYS A 270 -19.13 -5.13 -4.67
CA LYS A 270 -20.24 -5.66 -3.87
C LYS A 270 -20.44 -7.15 -4.11
N THR A 271 -20.60 -7.57 -5.36
CA THR A 271 -20.76 -8.99 -5.71
C THR A 271 -19.57 -9.84 -5.24
N ASN A 272 -18.35 -9.35 -5.41
CA ASN A 272 -17.15 -10.04 -4.97
C ASN A 272 -17.04 -10.08 -3.44
N SER A 273 -17.35 -8.98 -2.74
CA SER A 273 -17.41 -8.93 -1.28
C SER A 273 -18.39 -9.95 -0.72
N ASP A 274 -19.60 -10.03 -1.29
CA ASP A 274 -20.65 -10.93 -0.82
C ASP A 274 -20.24 -12.40 -1.05
N THR A 275 -19.73 -12.72 -2.26
CA THR A 275 -19.21 -14.06 -2.57
C THR A 275 -18.04 -14.46 -1.66
N LEU A 276 -17.09 -13.54 -1.41
CA LEU A 276 -15.97 -13.78 -0.50
C LEU A 276 -16.44 -13.99 0.93
N TYR A 277 -17.46 -13.25 1.37
CA TYR A 277 -18.02 -13.37 2.71
C TYR A 277 -18.75 -14.71 2.90
N ASP A 278 -19.54 -15.13 1.92
CA ASP A 278 -20.24 -16.43 1.96
C ASP A 278 -19.23 -17.59 1.98
N LYS A 279 -18.21 -17.53 1.12
CA LYS A 279 -17.10 -18.49 1.14
C LYS A 279 -16.35 -18.50 2.46
N PHE A 280 -16.07 -17.33 3.04
CA PHE A 280 -15.43 -17.23 4.35
C PHE A 280 -16.26 -17.88 5.46
N LYS A 281 -17.59 -17.67 5.44
CA LYS A 281 -18.50 -18.30 6.41
C LYS A 281 -18.52 -19.81 6.24
N GLU A 282 -18.57 -20.30 5.00
CA GLU A 282 -18.51 -21.72 4.67
C GLU A 282 -17.18 -22.34 5.13
N ASP A 283 -16.05 -21.70 4.80
CA ASP A 283 -14.70 -22.13 5.20
C ASP A 283 -14.57 -22.26 6.72
N LYS A 284 -15.15 -21.32 7.50
CA LYS A 284 -15.17 -21.41 8.98
C LYS A 284 -16.00 -22.59 9.48
N ILE A 285 -17.16 -22.86 8.87
CA ILE A 285 -18.03 -23.97 9.24
C ILE A 285 -17.36 -25.32 8.89
N ILE A 286 -16.83 -25.46 7.68
CA ILE A 286 -16.12 -26.66 7.22
C ILE A 286 -14.90 -26.90 8.11
N PHE A 287 -14.08 -25.88 8.34
CA PHE A 287 -12.92 -26.01 9.22
C PHE A 287 -13.33 -26.43 10.63
N GLY A 288 -14.34 -25.79 11.23
CA GLY A 288 -14.83 -26.17 12.56
C GLY A 288 -15.30 -27.62 12.62
N LYS A 289 -16.06 -28.09 11.62
CA LYS A 289 -16.51 -29.49 11.53
C LYS A 289 -15.34 -30.47 11.40
N THR A 290 -14.41 -30.22 10.47
CA THR A 290 -13.26 -31.09 10.21
C THR A 290 -12.30 -31.09 11.39
N PHE A 291 -12.04 -29.93 11.99
CA PHE A 291 -11.19 -29.79 13.17
C PHE A 291 -11.74 -30.64 14.32
N ILE A 292 -13.03 -30.47 14.68
CA ILE A 292 -13.66 -31.24 15.76
C ILE A 292 -13.81 -32.74 15.43
N ALA A 293 -14.03 -33.10 14.17
CA ALA A 293 -14.13 -34.51 13.77
C ALA A 293 -12.80 -35.27 13.92
N GLY A 294 -11.67 -34.60 13.67
CA GLY A 294 -10.34 -35.16 13.87
C GLY A 294 -9.84 -35.09 15.32
N HIS A 295 -10.38 -34.18 16.13
CA HIS A 295 -9.89 -33.86 17.47
C HIS A 295 -10.16 -34.96 18.51
N THR A 296 -9.18 -35.20 19.38
CA THR A 296 -9.24 -36.18 20.47
C THR A 296 -10.31 -35.88 21.50
N LEU A 297 -10.66 -34.61 21.75
CA LEU A 297 -11.80 -34.20 22.59
C LEU A 297 -13.13 -34.90 22.23
N LYS A 298 -13.35 -35.26 20.96
CA LYS A 298 -14.56 -36.02 20.56
C LYS A 298 -14.42 -37.53 20.82
N LYS A 299 -13.19 -38.05 20.82
CA LYS A 299 -12.86 -39.46 21.08
C LYS A 299 -12.71 -39.78 22.57
N LEU A 300 -12.43 -38.78 23.41
CA LEU A 300 -12.10 -38.92 24.84
C LEU A 300 -13.20 -38.35 25.75
N SER A 301 -14.47 -38.70 25.51
CA SER A 301 -15.60 -38.15 26.27
C SER A 301 -15.61 -38.51 27.77
N ASN A 302 -14.76 -39.44 28.22
CA ASN A 302 -14.84 -40.07 29.55
C ASN A 302 -13.56 -39.96 30.41
N LEU A 303 -12.63 -39.02 30.13
CA LEU A 303 -11.42 -38.87 30.96
C LEU A 303 -11.61 -37.85 32.09
N ASN A 304 -11.32 -38.29 33.32
CA ASN A 304 -11.34 -37.48 34.53
C ASN A 304 -9.89 -37.06 34.86
N ALA A 305 -9.62 -35.76 34.99
CA ALA A 305 -8.27 -35.18 34.97
C ALA A 305 -7.36 -35.50 36.19
N ASN A 306 -7.85 -36.26 37.17
CA ASN A 306 -7.21 -36.35 38.49
C ASN A 306 -6.55 -37.72 38.80
N GLN A 307 -6.19 -38.54 37.79
CA GLN A 307 -5.78 -39.92 38.06
C GLN A 307 -4.27 -40.23 38.12
N ILE A 308 -3.36 -39.32 37.77
CA ILE A 308 -1.93 -39.68 37.74
C ILE A 308 -1.09 -38.63 38.46
N GLN A 309 -0.56 -39.02 39.63
CA GLN A 309 0.46 -38.30 40.36
C GLN A 309 1.78 -39.07 40.16
N LEU A 310 2.71 -38.49 39.41
CA LEU A 310 4.02 -39.10 39.17
C LEU A 310 4.88 -38.96 40.44
N ASP A 311 5.32 -40.09 41.00
CA ASP A 311 6.28 -40.12 42.12
C ASP A 311 7.70 -39.97 41.56
N GLU A 312 8.37 -38.86 41.88
CA GLU A 312 9.73 -38.53 41.41
C GLU A 312 10.80 -39.54 41.84
N ASN A 313 10.50 -40.45 42.77
CA ASN A 313 11.47 -41.39 43.33
C ASN A 313 11.75 -42.65 42.48
N GLU A 314 10.95 -42.96 41.45
CA GLU A 314 11.16 -44.15 40.60
C GLU A 314 12.21 -43.97 39.49
N ILE A 315 12.60 -42.73 39.18
CA ILE A 315 13.55 -42.37 38.10
C ILE A 315 14.98 -42.87 38.39
N LYS A 316 15.25 -43.42 39.58
CA LYS A 316 16.57 -43.91 40.02
C LYS A 316 16.79 -45.43 39.92
N LYS A 317 15.82 -46.22 39.44
CA LYS A 317 16.00 -47.68 39.31
C LYS A 317 16.80 -48.04 38.04
N SER A 318 17.67 -49.05 38.17
CA SER A 318 18.48 -49.61 37.08
C SER A 318 17.61 -50.09 35.90
N PHE A 319 18.14 -50.10 34.67
CA PHE A 319 17.48 -50.57 33.43
C PHE A 319 16.77 -51.93 33.60
N LEU A 320 17.31 -52.81 34.44
CA LEU A 320 16.73 -54.12 34.76
C LEU A 320 15.37 -54.03 35.50
N GLY A 321 15.12 -52.97 36.28
CA GLY A 321 13.84 -52.76 36.96
C GLY A 321 12.74 -52.20 36.04
N LEU A 322 13.10 -51.60 34.90
CA LEU A 322 12.14 -51.19 33.86
C LEU A 322 11.60 -52.39 33.07
N LEU A 323 12.35 -53.49 32.99
CA LEU A 323 11.89 -54.73 32.35
C LEU A 323 10.77 -55.41 33.15
N ASP A 324 10.73 -55.21 34.46
CA ASP A 324 9.73 -55.81 35.37
C ASP A 324 8.48 -54.93 35.54
N ASN A 325 8.58 -53.60 35.34
CA ASN A 325 7.43 -52.68 35.37
C ASN A 325 7.51 -51.61 34.25
N PRO A 326 6.98 -51.88 33.04
CA PRO A 326 7.07 -50.98 31.90
C PRO A 326 6.11 -49.78 31.95
N GLU A 327 5.18 -49.72 32.93
CA GLU A 327 4.13 -48.70 33.01
C GLU A 327 4.66 -47.27 32.94
N MET A 328 5.80 -46.98 33.58
CA MET A 328 6.37 -45.62 33.60
C MET A 328 6.80 -45.14 32.20
N TYR A 329 7.36 -46.03 31.38
CA TYR A 329 7.76 -45.72 30.00
C TYR A 329 6.54 -45.60 29.09
N GLU A 330 5.51 -46.41 29.31
CA GLU A 330 4.23 -46.30 28.58
C GLU A 330 3.52 -44.98 28.89
N ILE A 331 3.50 -44.55 30.16
CA ILE A 331 2.94 -43.26 30.57
C ILE A 331 3.72 -42.11 29.94
N ASP A 332 5.05 -42.12 30.01
CA ASP A 332 5.88 -41.07 29.39
C ASP A 332 5.74 -41.03 27.86
N GLY A 333 5.66 -42.21 27.22
CA GLY A 333 5.37 -42.33 25.79
C GLY A 333 4.02 -41.75 25.41
N VAL A 334 2.97 -42.04 26.19
CA VAL A 334 1.62 -41.47 25.99
C VAL A 334 1.61 -39.96 26.23
N LEU A 335 2.28 -39.47 27.28
CA LEU A 335 2.39 -38.04 27.57
C LEU A 335 3.16 -37.28 26.47
N SER A 336 4.24 -37.87 25.96
CA SER A 336 5.02 -37.32 24.85
C SER A 336 4.19 -37.26 23.56
N MET A 337 3.47 -38.34 23.22
CA MET A 337 2.54 -38.35 22.08
C MET A 337 1.42 -37.31 22.24
N ALA A 338 0.88 -37.17 23.45
CA ALA A 338 -0.15 -36.17 23.75
C ALA A 338 0.37 -34.74 23.59
N ASN A 339 1.59 -34.45 24.06
CA ASN A 339 2.23 -33.13 23.88
C ASN A 339 2.45 -32.82 22.40
N GLU A 340 2.99 -33.75 21.63
CA GLU A 340 3.21 -33.57 20.18
C GLU A 340 1.89 -33.31 19.43
N GLU A 341 0.83 -34.02 19.83
CA GLU A 341 -0.51 -33.86 19.25
C GLU A 341 -1.13 -32.50 19.60
N VAL A 342 -1.03 -32.05 20.86
CA VAL A 342 -1.50 -30.72 21.29
C VAL A 342 -0.76 -29.62 20.52
N ASP A 343 0.56 -29.73 20.41
CA ASP A 343 1.38 -28.78 19.66
C ASP A 343 0.99 -28.73 18.18
N MET A 344 0.69 -29.88 17.58
CA MET A 344 0.16 -29.94 16.22
C MET A 344 -1.16 -29.18 16.09
N TYR A 345 -2.11 -29.38 17.00
CA TYR A 345 -3.39 -28.67 16.97
C TYR A 345 -3.22 -27.16 17.19
N LEU A 346 -2.36 -26.74 18.11
CA LEU A 346 -2.04 -25.33 18.33
C LEU A 346 -1.42 -24.69 17.08
N ARG A 347 -0.51 -25.39 16.39
CA ARG A 347 0.04 -24.94 15.10
C ARG A 347 -1.04 -24.82 14.03
N GLN A 348 -1.93 -25.81 13.91
CA GLN A 348 -3.04 -25.78 12.94
C GLN A 348 -3.99 -24.60 13.21
N LEU A 349 -4.38 -24.38 14.47
CA LEU A 349 -5.23 -23.26 14.88
C LEU A 349 -4.56 -21.91 14.62
N SER A 350 -3.28 -21.78 14.97
CA SER A 350 -2.50 -20.56 14.72
C SER A 350 -2.42 -20.24 13.22
N ASN A 351 -2.11 -21.23 12.39
CA ASN A 351 -2.05 -21.07 10.95
C ASN A 351 -3.43 -20.71 10.36
N LYS A 352 -4.50 -21.39 10.79
CA LYS A 352 -5.86 -21.10 10.32
C LYS A 352 -6.38 -19.75 10.77
N LYS A 353 -6.05 -19.31 11.99
CA LYS A 353 -6.33 -17.94 12.47
C LYS A 353 -5.70 -16.89 11.56
N LYS A 354 -4.44 -17.07 11.15
CA LYS A 354 -3.76 -16.17 10.21
C LYS A 354 -4.46 -16.15 8.84
N VAL A 355 -4.82 -17.32 8.29
CA VAL A 355 -5.53 -17.41 7.01
C VAL A 355 -6.89 -16.71 7.06
N PHE A 356 -7.68 -16.97 8.10
CA PHE A 356 -8.98 -16.32 8.27
C PHE A 356 -8.88 -14.82 8.47
N PHE A 357 -7.86 -14.34 9.20
CA PHE A 357 -7.58 -12.92 9.33
C PHE A 357 -7.30 -12.26 7.96
N LEU A 358 -6.50 -12.90 7.10
CA LEU A 358 -6.21 -12.38 5.76
C LEU A 358 -7.45 -12.36 4.85
N GLN A 359 -8.30 -13.40 4.90
CA GLN A 359 -9.57 -13.44 4.17
C GLN A 359 -10.51 -12.33 4.64
N GLU A 360 -10.63 -12.14 5.95
CA GLU A 360 -11.47 -11.10 6.55
C GLU A 360 -10.97 -9.69 6.18
N LYS A 361 -9.65 -9.46 6.26
CA LYS A 361 -9.01 -8.21 5.81
C LYS A 361 -9.32 -7.92 4.34
N LEU A 362 -9.28 -8.93 3.47
CA LEU A 362 -9.62 -8.77 2.06
C LEU A 362 -11.09 -8.35 1.87
N ILE A 363 -12.02 -8.97 2.58
CA ILE A 363 -13.45 -8.60 2.55
C ILE A 363 -13.63 -7.16 3.05
N ASN A 364 -12.96 -6.79 4.13
CA ASN A 364 -13.01 -5.43 4.69
C ASN A 364 -12.51 -4.40 3.69
N LEU A 365 -11.42 -4.67 2.96
CA LEU A 365 -10.89 -3.78 1.92
C LEU A 365 -11.91 -3.48 0.80
N HIS A 366 -12.70 -4.48 0.38
CA HIS A 366 -13.75 -4.29 -0.62
C HIS A 366 -14.85 -3.37 -0.08
N LYS A 367 -15.38 -3.68 1.11
CA LYS A 367 -16.42 -2.88 1.77
C LYS A 367 -15.96 -1.46 2.04
N LEU A 368 -14.70 -1.30 2.46
CA LEU A 368 -14.10 -0.01 2.75
C LEU A 368 -13.98 0.85 1.49
N THR A 369 -13.50 0.27 0.38
CA THR A 369 -13.37 0.97 -0.89
C THR A 369 -14.71 1.49 -1.41
N ILE A 370 -15.78 0.70 -1.27
CA ILE A 370 -17.15 1.13 -1.60
C ILE A 370 -17.54 2.35 -0.75
N ASN A 371 -17.38 2.25 0.57
CA ASN A 371 -17.79 3.32 1.47
C ASN A 371 -16.93 4.60 1.35
N GLU A 372 -15.64 4.49 1.02
CA GLU A 372 -14.78 5.65 0.74
C GLU A 372 -15.31 6.46 -0.46
N ARG A 373 -15.76 5.78 -1.53
CA ARG A 373 -16.35 6.44 -2.71
C ARG A 373 -17.61 7.23 -2.33
N TYR A 374 -18.47 6.68 -1.47
CA TYR A 374 -19.66 7.38 -0.97
C TYR A 374 -19.31 8.52 -0.01
N SER A 375 -18.42 8.27 0.95
CA SER A 375 -18.01 9.25 1.96
C SER A 375 -17.38 10.49 1.31
N LEU A 376 -16.64 10.32 0.21
CA LEU A 376 -16.05 11.43 -0.55
C LEU A 376 -17.08 12.47 -1.01
N VAL A 377 -18.28 12.04 -1.43
CA VAL A 377 -19.37 12.94 -1.83
C VAL A 377 -19.72 13.92 -0.71
N PHE A 378 -19.84 13.41 0.51
CA PHE A 378 -20.16 14.20 1.69
C PHE A 378 -18.96 15.04 2.16
N ALA A 379 -17.74 14.49 2.07
CA ALA A 379 -16.53 15.21 2.41
C ALA A 379 -16.38 16.50 1.58
N CYS A 380 -16.63 16.44 0.27
CA CYS A 380 -16.62 17.60 -0.62
C CYS A 380 -17.57 18.72 -0.13
N ILE A 381 -18.77 18.35 0.29
CA ILE A 381 -19.79 19.29 0.78
C ILE A 381 -19.35 19.92 2.11
N PHE A 382 -18.92 19.10 3.08
CA PHE A 382 -18.55 19.60 4.40
C PHE A 382 -17.26 20.42 4.38
N LEU A 383 -16.27 20.05 3.57
CA LEU A 383 -15.03 20.83 3.42
C LEU A 383 -15.28 22.16 2.70
N PHE A 384 -16.18 22.19 1.72
CA PHE A 384 -16.67 23.45 1.15
C PHE A 384 -17.28 24.34 2.24
N LEU A 385 -18.19 23.81 3.05
CA LEU A 385 -18.86 24.58 4.10
C LEU A 385 -17.86 25.12 5.15
N ILE A 386 -16.88 24.32 5.54
CA ILE A 386 -15.80 24.74 6.45
C ILE A 386 -14.99 25.87 5.82
N GLY A 387 -14.53 25.69 4.58
CA GLY A 387 -13.74 26.70 3.86
C GLY A 387 -14.51 28.00 3.64
N ALA A 388 -15.76 27.92 3.18
CA ALA A 388 -16.60 29.09 2.96
C ALA A 388 -16.90 29.83 4.26
N SER A 389 -17.17 29.09 5.36
CA SER A 389 -17.49 29.70 6.65
C SER A 389 -16.27 30.37 7.29
N LEU A 390 -15.14 29.68 7.35
CA LEU A 390 -13.90 30.27 7.88
C LEU A 390 -13.42 31.44 7.02
N GLY A 391 -13.57 31.36 5.70
CA GLY A 391 -13.17 32.42 4.78
C GLY A 391 -14.03 33.67 4.99
N ALA A 392 -15.34 33.50 5.22
CA ALA A 392 -16.21 34.63 5.54
C ALA A 392 -15.87 35.30 6.87
N ILE A 393 -15.38 34.53 7.85
CA ILE A 393 -15.02 35.02 9.19
C ILE A 393 -13.68 35.76 9.18
N ILE A 394 -12.67 35.22 8.50
CA ILE A 394 -11.29 35.71 8.54
C ILE A 394 -11.17 36.92 7.59
N ARG A 395 -11.29 38.12 8.15
CA ARG A 395 -11.29 39.42 7.43
C ARG A 395 -9.91 39.99 7.10
N LYS A 396 -8.85 39.52 7.78
CA LYS A 396 -7.48 40.02 7.63
C LYS A 396 -6.48 38.88 7.84
N GLY A 397 -5.62 38.63 6.85
CA GLY A 397 -4.59 37.60 6.96
C GLY A 397 -3.64 37.44 5.77
N GLY A 398 -3.89 38.15 4.66
CA GLY A 398 -3.13 37.96 3.42
C GLY A 398 -3.34 36.55 2.84
N LEU A 399 -2.70 36.26 1.71
CA LEU A 399 -2.88 34.96 1.03
C LEU A 399 -2.34 33.76 1.84
N GLY A 400 -1.43 33.99 2.80
CA GLY A 400 -0.76 32.92 3.55
C GLY A 400 -1.58 32.28 4.67
N LEU A 401 -2.36 33.06 5.43
CA LEU A 401 -3.15 32.54 6.55
C LEU A 401 -4.22 31.53 6.09
N PRO A 402 -5.00 31.80 5.02
CA PRO A 402 -5.92 30.82 4.46
C PRO A 402 -5.22 29.51 4.05
N LEU A 403 -4.03 29.60 3.44
CA LEU A 403 -3.29 28.42 3.02
C LEU A 403 -2.96 27.50 4.19
N VAL A 404 -2.35 28.05 5.25
CA VAL A 404 -1.96 27.26 6.44
C VAL A 404 -3.17 26.64 7.11
N LEU A 405 -4.25 27.41 7.28
CA LEU A 405 -5.47 26.90 7.92
C LEU A 405 -6.13 25.77 7.10
N SER A 406 -6.14 25.91 5.77
CA SER A 406 -6.64 24.87 4.86
C SER A 406 -5.82 23.59 5.01
N ILE A 407 -4.49 23.71 5.05
CA ILE A 407 -3.60 22.55 5.21
C ILE A 407 -3.86 21.85 6.55
N VAL A 408 -3.94 22.57 7.67
CA VAL A 408 -4.16 21.98 8.99
C VAL A 408 -5.49 21.23 9.06
N ILE A 409 -6.57 21.83 8.55
CA ILE A 409 -7.90 21.20 8.52
C ILE A 409 -7.89 19.98 7.60
N PHE A 410 -7.28 20.08 6.41
CA PHE A 410 -7.16 18.97 5.48
C PHE A 410 -6.35 17.81 6.08
N LEU A 411 -5.20 18.09 6.70
CA LEU A 411 -4.38 17.06 7.34
C LEU A 411 -5.14 16.38 8.48
N THR A 412 -5.89 17.14 9.27
CA THR A 412 -6.73 16.58 10.33
C THR A 412 -7.77 15.61 9.75
N TYR A 413 -8.50 16.04 8.71
CA TYR A 413 -9.43 15.18 7.99
C TYR A 413 -8.75 13.93 7.40
N HIS A 414 -7.61 14.10 6.74
CA HIS A 414 -6.89 13.05 6.05
C HIS A 414 -6.36 12.00 7.02
N TYR A 415 -5.64 12.42 8.07
CA TYR A 415 -5.04 11.47 9.02
C TYR A 415 -6.10 10.73 9.83
N ILE A 416 -7.18 11.39 10.27
CA ILE A 416 -8.29 10.69 10.93
C ILE A 416 -8.89 9.62 10.00
N GLY A 417 -9.03 9.92 8.71
CA GLY A 417 -9.48 8.97 7.72
C GLY A 417 -8.52 7.78 7.54
N VAL A 418 -7.20 8.04 7.47
CA VAL A 418 -6.17 7.00 7.37
C VAL A 418 -6.17 6.10 8.61
N PHE A 419 -6.28 6.67 9.82
CA PHE A 419 -6.39 5.88 11.05
C PHE A 419 -7.65 5.02 11.08
N GLY A 420 -8.80 5.59 10.70
CA GLY A 420 -10.05 4.85 10.56
C GLY A 420 -9.95 3.71 9.57
N LYS A 421 -9.30 3.94 8.43
CA LYS A 421 -9.06 2.93 7.42
C LYS A 421 -8.20 1.78 7.95
N ASN A 422 -7.06 2.08 8.54
CA ASN A 422 -6.15 1.07 9.08
C ASN A 422 -6.83 0.23 10.18
N ALA A 423 -7.61 0.87 11.06
CA ALA A 423 -8.36 0.16 12.10
C ALA A 423 -9.46 -0.75 11.52
N ALA A 424 -10.10 -0.35 10.41
CA ALA A 424 -11.09 -1.17 9.73
C ALA A 424 -10.46 -2.33 8.94
N GLU A 425 -9.27 -2.13 8.37
CA GLU A 425 -8.52 -3.19 7.69
C GLU A 425 -8.21 -4.36 8.63
N ASP A 426 -7.87 -4.07 9.88
CA ASP A 426 -7.52 -5.06 10.89
C ASP A 426 -8.74 -5.58 11.70
N SER A 427 -9.96 -5.36 11.20
CA SER A 427 -11.23 -5.74 11.86
C SER A 427 -11.44 -5.15 13.27
N SER A 428 -10.69 -4.12 13.66
CA SER A 428 -10.84 -3.48 14.98
C SER A 428 -12.10 -2.62 15.04
N ILE A 429 -12.46 -1.99 13.92
CA ILE A 429 -13.72 -1.25 13.74
C ILE A 429 -14.43 -1.72 12.46
N SER A 430 -15.73 -1.44 12.36
CA SER A 430 -16.47 -1.82 11.15
C SER A 430 -15.97 -1.06 9.91
N PRO A 431 -15.96 -1.69 8.72
CA PRO A 431 -15.53 -1.04 7.48
C PRO A 431 -16.32 0.24 7.16
N PHE A 432 -17.60 0.27 7.54
CA PHE A 432 -18.43 1.46 7.44
C PHE A 432 -17.92 2.59 8.35
N LEU A 433 -17.70 2.31 9.64
CA LEU A 433 -17.24 3.36 10.56
C LEU A 433 -15.85 3.86 10.16
N GLY A 434 -14.94 2.96 9.77
CA GLY A 434 -13.57 3.33 9.39
C GLY A 434 -13.48 4.27 8.19
N SER A 435 -14.33 4.12 7.18
CA SER A 435 -14.36 5.03 6.02
C SER A 435 -15.13 6.33 6.25
N TRP A 436 -16.09 6.34 7.19
CA TRP A 436 -16.96 7.49 7.45
C TRP A 436 -16.51 8.35 8.64
N ILE A 437 -15.58 7.87 9.47
CA ILE A 437 -15.15 8.55 10.70
C ILE A 437 -14.66 9.98 10.45
N SER A 438 -13.87 10.20 9.40
CA SER A 438 -13.37 11.52 9.05
C SER A 438 -14.52 12.47 8.68
N THR A 439 -15.47 12.00 7.88
CA THR A 439 -16.68 12.75 7.50
C THR A 439 -17.56 13.06 8.71
N PHE A 440 -17.76 12.09 9.62
CA PHE A 440 -18.54 12.31 10.84
C PHE A 440 -17.88 13.26 11.82
N VAL A 441 -16.56 13.35 11.86
CA VAL A 441 -15.84 14.34 12.67
C VAL A 441 -15.97 15.74 12.08
N ILE A 442 -15.83 15.90 10.75
CA ILE A 442 -15.91 17.24 10.12
C ILE A 442 -17.34 17.77 9.96
N ALA A 443 -18.35 16.90 9.83
CA ALA A 443 -19.75 17.30 9.64
C ALA A 443 -20.31 18.22 10.73
N PRO A 444 -20.23 17.90 12.05
CA PRO A 444 -20.73 18.78 13.10
C PRO A 444 -19.94 20.09 13.14
N PHE A 445 -18.63 20.05 12.87
CA PHE A 445 -17.79 21.24 12.79
C PHE A 445 -18.21 22.16 11.63
N ALA A 446 -18.46 21.61 10.45
CA ALA A 446 -18.96 22.34 9.28
C ALA A 446 -20.31 23.03 9.57
N ILE A 447 -21.25 22.29 10.17
CA ILE A 447 -22.57 22.81 10.53
C ILE A 447 -22.45 23.91 11.59
N TYR A 448 -21.61 23.71 12.60
CA TYR A 448 -21.37 24.69 13.66
C TYR A 448 -20.80 26.01 13.10
N LEU A 449 -19.79 25.95 12.24
CA LEU A 449 -19.21 27.12 11.59
C LEU A 449 -20.22 27.86 10.72
N THR A 450 -21.01 27.11 9.93
CA THR A 450 -22.06 27.69 9.08
C THR A 450 -23.10 28.43 9.93
N LYS A 451 -23.49 27.87 11.09
CA LYS A 451 -24.39 28.53 12.04
C LYS A 451 -23.80 29.81 12.64
N ILE A 452 -22.51 29.85 12.94
CA ILE A 452 -21.85 31.08 13.43
C ILE A 452 -21.95 32.19 12.38
N VAL A 453 -21.62 31.87 11.12
CA VAL A 453 -21.72 32.82 10.01
C VAL A 453 -23.16 33.28 9.79
N SER A 454 -24.14 32.40 10.01
CA SER A 454 -25.56 32.76 9.93
C SER A 454 -26.01 33.71 11.05
N ALA A 455 -25.45 33.58 12.25
CA ALA A 455 -25.90 34.29 13.44
C ALA A 455 -25.20 35.63 13.65
N ASP A 456 -24.31 36.04 12.74
CA ASP A 456 -23.48 37.24 12.83
C ASP A 456 -22.66 37.36 14.12
N ARG A 457 -22.47 36.25 14.82
CA ARG A 457 -21.65 36.20 16.01
C ARG A 457 -20.19 36.23 15.56
N GLY A 458 -19.47 37.28 15.97
CA GLY A 458 -18.01 37.29 15.83
C GLY A 458 -17.42 36.02 16.45
N PHE A 459 -16.44 35.42 15.78
CA PHE A 459 -15.76 34.23 16.26
C PHE A 459 -14.95 34.60 17.51
N SER A 460 -15.56 34.48 18.70
CA SER A 460 -14.79 34.46 19.94
C SER A 460 -14.28 33.03 20.11
N PHE A 461 -12.98 32.88 20.28
CA PHE A 461 -12.31 31.65 20.64
C PHE A 461 -12.70 31.23 22.08
N THR A 462 -14.00 31.12 22.37
CA THR A 462 -14.52 30.85 23.72
C THR A 462 -14.10 29.50 24.25
N LEU A 463 -13.68 28.55 23.41
CA LEU A 463 -13.05 27.30 23.87
C LEU A 463 -11.60 27.52 24.34
N TYR A 464 -10.82 28.34 23.63
CA TYR A 464 -9.45 28.70 24.03
C TYR A 464 -9.44 29.66 25.24
N ASP A 465 -10.35 30.64 25.26
CA ASP A 465 -10.52 31.53 26.40
C ASP A 465 -11.10 30.79 27.62
N LYS A 466 -11.99 29.80 27.44
CA LYS A 466 -12.44 28.95 28.55
C LYS A 466 -11.36 27.99 29.01
N THR A 467 -10.55 27.40 28.13
CA THR A 467 -9.44 26.53 28.56
C THR A 467 -8.34 27.33 29.25
N ILE A 468 -8.01 28.53 28.76
CA ILE A 468 -7.10 29.45 29.46
C ILE A 468 -7.70 29.96 30.77
N GLN A 469 -8.98 30.30 30.83
CA GLN A 469 -9.64 30.64 32.10
C GLN A 469 -9.67 29.46 33.07
N LEU A 470 -9.82 28.23 32.59
CA LEU A 470 -9.77 27.01 33.39
C LEU A 470 -8.34 26.74 33.91
N ILE A 471 -7.33 26.91 33.05
CA ILE A 471 -5.90 26.79 33.39
C ILE A 471 -5.48 27.89 34.36
N ASN A 472 -5.95 29.13 34.18
CA ASN A 472 -5.69 30.25 35.07
C ASN A 472 -6.44 30.09 36.42
N LYS A 473 -7.66 29.53 36.43
CA LYS A 473 -8.35 29.12 37.66
C LYS A 473 -7.62 28.02 38.41
N LEU A 474 -6.94 27.10 37.71
CA LEU A 474 -6.14 26.04 38.32
C LEU A 474 -4.78 26.56 38.83
N LYS A 475 -4.18 27.56 38.18
CA LYS A 475 -2.96 28.24 38.66
C LYS A 475 -3.17 29.13 39.89
N LEU A 476 -4.37 29.66 40.10
CA LEU A 476 -4.74 30.46 41.28
C LEU A 476 -5.14 29.63 42.51
N LYS A 477 -5.01 28.29 42.43
CA LYS A 477 -5.32 27.35 43.52
C LYS A 477 -4.08 26.65 44.12
N LYS A 478 -2.87 27.12 43.77
CA LYS A 478 -1.64 26.92 44.55
C LYS A 478 -1.27 28.27 45.15
#